data_AF-A0A1H9RJ97-F1
#
_entry.id   AF-A0A1H9RJ97-F1
#
_cell.length_a   1.000
_cell.length_b   1.000
_cell.length_c   1.000
_cell.angle_alpha   90.00
_cell.angle_beta   90.00
_cell.angle_gamma   90.00
#
_symmetry.space_group_name_H-M   'P 1'
#
loop_
_entity.id
_entity.type
_entity.pdbx_description
1 polymer ?
#
loop_
_entity_poly.entity_id
_entity_poly.type
_entity_poly.pdbx_seq_one_letter_code
_entity_poly.pdbx_strand_id
1 'polypeptide(L)'
;MLAEQWGRPVRFEPVSAERWREELVALSEVEDFVNADMAGRITAVAERVAVHGSTMKADLGALARLIGRAPLTFREFARTL
;
A
#
# COMPACT_ATOMS: atom_id res chain seq x y z
N MET A 1 12.91 7.67 -3.75
CA MET A 1 12.28 7.07 -2.54
C MET A 1 11.53 8.16 -1.80
N LEU A 2 10.49 7.86 -1.00
CA LEU A 2 9.63 8.87 -0.36
C LEU A 2 10.39 10.01 0.34
N ALA A 3 11.54 9.69 0.96
CA ALA A 3 12.42 10.69 1.58
C ALA A 3 12.98 11.73 0.61
N GLU A 4 13.39 11.30 -0.60
CA GLU A 4 13.87 12.20 -1.66
C GLU A 4 12.74 13.09 -2.17
N GLN A 5 11.53 12.53 -2.32
CA GLN A 5 10.38 13.27 -2.83
C GLN A 5 9.91 14.35 -1.86
N TRP A 6 9.89 14.06 -0.56
CA TRP A 6 9.41 14.99 0.45
C TRP A 6 10.52 15.84 1.09
N GLY A 7 11.76 15.73 0.62
CA GLY A 7 12.90 16.49 1.14
C GLY A 7 13.18 16.26 2.64
N ARG A 8 12.69 15.16 3.22
CA ARG A 8 12.82 14.85 4.65
C ARG A 8 13.08 13.36 4.86
N PRO A 9 13.81 12.97 5.92
CA PRO A 9 14.02 11.56 6.23
C PRO A 9 12.69 10.82 6.45
N VAL A 10 12.52 9.70 5.76
CA VAL A 10 11.42 8.75 5.98
C VAL A 10 12.04 7.41 6.34
N ARG A 11 11.70 6.88 7.52
CA ARG A 11 12.15 5.56 7.98
C ARG A 11 10.98 4.60 7.98
N PHE A 12 11.27 3.36 7.62
CA PHE A 12 10.33 2.26 7.80
C PHE A 12 10.50 1.71 9.21
N GLU A 13 9.40 1.68 9.97
CA GLU A 13 9.32 1.07 11.29
C GLU A 13 8.14 0.08 11.25
N PRO A 14 8.40 -1.23 11.43
CA PRO A 14 7.33 -2.21 11.37
C PRO A 14 6.40 -2.06 12.58
N VAL A 15 5.11 -2.26 12.35
CA VAL A 15 4.08 -2.38 13.40
C VAL A 15 3.55 -3.81 13.44
N SER A 16 3.01 -4.23 14.58
CA SER A 16 2.36 -5.54 14.69
C SER A 16 1.04 -5.55 13.90
N ALA A 17 0.58 -6.73 13.50
CA ALA A 17 -0.68 -6.89 12.78
C ALA A 17 -1.88 -6.41 13.60
N GLU A 18 -1.84 -6.63 14.92
CA GLU A 18 -2.86 -6.18 15.86
C GLU A 18 -2.95 -4.66 15.89
N ARG A 19 -1.81 -3.98 16.09
CA ARG A 19 -1.76 -2.52 16.12
C ARG A 19 -2.25 -1.93 14.80
N TRP A 20 -1.82 -2.50 13.67
CA TRP A 20 -2.28 -2.07 12.35
C TRP A 20 -3.80 -2.21 12.18
N ARG A 21 -4.38 -3.32 12.66
CA ARG A 21 -5.83 -3.53 12.61
C ARG A 21 -6.58 -2.50 13.46
N GLU A 22 -6.10 -2.22 14.67
CA GLU A 22 -6.70 -1.23 15.57
C GLU A 22 -6.69 0.17 14.95
N GLU A 23 -5.56 0.58 14.36
CA GLU A 23 -5.44 1.87 13.67
C GLU A 23 -6.40 1.97 12.47
N LEU A 24 -6.57 0.90 11.68
CA LEU A 24 -7.52 0.87 10.56
C LEU A 24 -8.99 0.89 11.01
N VAL A 25 -9.33 0.24 12.13
CA VAL A 25 -10.68 0.29 12.70
C VAL A 25 -10.97 1.69 13.22
N ALA A 26 -10.04 2.31 13.94
CA ALA A 26 -10.19 3.70 14.38
C ALA A 26 -10.36 4.66 13.18
N LEU A 27 -9.64 4.42 12.08
CA LEU A 27 -9.81 5.21 10.85
C LEU A 27 -11.22 5.05 10.25
N SER A 28 -11.78 3.84 10.29
CA SER A 28 -13.14 3.58 9.78
C SER A 28 -14.27 4.28 10.54
N GLU A 29 -13.99 4.77 11.75
CA GLU A 29 -14.95 5.54 12.54
C GLU A 29 -15.01 7.01 12.10
N VAL A 30 -13.96 7.50 11.43
CA VAL A 30 -13.81 8.90 11.01
C VAL A 30 -13.99 9.05 9.50
N GLU A 31 -13.61 8.02 8.73
CA GLU A 31 -13.51 8.08 7.27
C GLU A 31 -14.36 6.99 6.60
N ASP A 32 -15.14 7.39 5.59
CA ASP A 32 -16.11 6.48 4.93
C ASP A 32 -15.46 5.51 3.91
N PHE A 33 -14.16 5.65 3.62
CA PHE A 33 -13.47 4.83 2.62
C PHE A 33 -12.90 3.51 3.17
N VAL A 34 -12.90 3.30 4.49
CA VAL A 34 -12.62 2.01 5.13
C VAL A 34 -13.72 1.70 6.13
N ASN A 35 -14.25 0.47 6.13
CA ASN A 35 -15.14 0.00 7.19
C ASN A 35 -14.45 -1.10 8.03
N ALA A 36 -15.03 -1.46 9.17
CA ALA A 36 -14.43 -2.41 10.11
C ALA A 36 -14.15 -3.81 9.51
N ASP A 37 -15.01 -4.31 8.61
CA ASP A 37 -14.75 -5.58 7.91
C ASP A 37 -13.55 -5.45 6.98
N MET A 38 -13.47 -4.35 6.25
CA MET A 38 -12.36 -4.08 5.34
C MET A 38 -11.04 -3.90 6.09
N ALA A 39 -11.03 -3.30 7.28
CA ALA A 39 -9.85 -3.22 8.13
C ALA A 39 -9.26 -4.62 8.42
N GLY A 40 -10.11 -5.59 8.80
CA GLY A 40 -9.68 -6.97 9.01
C GLY A 40 -9.09 -7.61 7.74
N ARG A 41 -9.73 -7.39 6.58
CA ARG A 41 -9.26 -7.94 5.30
C ARG A 41 -7.94 -7.32 4.83
N ILE A 42 -7.77 -6.01 4.99
CA ILE A 42 -6.52 -5.31 4.68
C ILE A 42 -5.40 -5.85 5.57
N THR A 43 -5.63 -6.00 6.88
CA THR A 43 -4.64 -6.57 7.80
C THR A 43 -4.23 -7.97 7.40
N ALA A 44 -5.18 -8.86 7.08
CA ALA A 44 -4.86 -10.24 6.70
C ALA A 44 -4.02 -10.33 5.42
N VAL A 45 -4.27 -9.45 4.44
CA VAL A 45 -3.44 -9.36 3.22
C VAL A 45 -2.05 -8.83 3.56
N ALA A 46 -1.95 -7.78 4.37
CA ALA A 46 -0.68 -7.19 4.78
C ALA A 46 0.19 -8.19 5.54
N GLU A 47 -0.38 -8.93 6.49
CA GLU A 47 0.32 -9.97 7.26
C GLU A 47 0.84 -11.09 6.36
N ARG A 48 0.00 -11.58 5.44
CA ARG A 48 0.42 -12.60 4.47
C ARG A 48 1.61 -12.13 3.64
N VAL A 49 1.57 -10.89 3.16
CA VAL A 49 2.67 -10.30 2.38
C VAL A 49 3.92 -10.08 3.24
N ALA A 50 3.76 -9.70 4.50
CA ALA A 50 4.89 -9.51 5.42
C ALA A 50 5.62 -10.84 5.72
N VAL A 51 4.88 -11.94 5.90
CA VAL A 51 5.45 -13.25 6.24
C VAL A 51 5.96 -14.00 5.01
N HIS A 52 5.22 -13.98 3.91
CA HIS A 52 5.49 -14.83 2.74
C HIS A 52 5.98 -14.06 1.51
N GLY A 53 6.06 -12.74 1.58
CA GLY A 53 6.31 -11.88 0.43
C GLY A 53 5.09 -11.75 -0.48
N SER A 54 5.19 -10.89 -1.49
CA SER A 54 4.16 -10.82 -2.53
C SER A 54 4.18 -12.09 -3.38
N THR A 55 3.02 -12.75 -3.48
CA THR A 55 2.84 -13.94 -4.33
C THR A 55 2.47 -13.58 -5.77
N MET A 56 2.18 -12.31 -6.08
CA MET A 56 1.85 -11.85 -7.42
C MET A 56 2.94 -10.93 -7.96
N LYS A 57 3.64 -11.38 -9.00
CA LYS A 57 4.50 -10.51 -9.80
C LYS A 57 3.63 -9.64 -10.71
N ALA A 58 3.94 -8.34 -10.76
CA ALA A 58 3.31 -7.45 -11.71
C ALA A 58 3.77 -7.78 -13.14
N ASP A 59 2.84 -8.04 -14.04
CA ASP A 59 3.13 -8.15 -15.48
C ASP A 59 2.95 -6.77 -16.13
N LEU A 60 4.06 -6.03 -16.21
CA LEU A 60 4.08 -4.69 -16.79
C LEU A 60 3.74 -4.71 -18.29
N GLY A 61 4.06 -5.79 -19.00
CA GLY A 61 3.78 -5.94 -20.43
C GLY A 61 2.30 -6.17 -20.69
N ALA A 62 1.65 -7.03 -19.89
CA ALA A 62 0.20 -7.18 -19.92
C ALA A 62 -0.51 -5.87 -19.58
N LEU A 63 -0.08 -5.18 -18.53
CA LEU A 63 -0.68 -3.90 -18.16
C LEU A 63 -0.51 -2.86 -19.27
N ALA A 64 0.68 -2.74 -19.86
CA ALA A 64 0.94 -1.80 -20.95
C ALA A 64 0.04 -2.03 -22.17
N ARG A 65 -0.17 -3.31 -22.54
CA ARG A 65 -1.09 -3.69 -23.63
C ARG A 65 -2.54 -3.31 -23.34
N LEU A 66 -2.99 -3.49 -22.09
CA LEU A 66 -4.36 -3.17 -21.69
C LEU A 66 -4.63 -1.67 -21.66
N ILE A 67 -3.67 -0.85 -21.22
CA ILE A 67 -3.86 0.60 -21.05
C ILE A 67 -3.34 1.44 -22.23
N GLY A 68 -2.71 0.83 -23.23
CA GLY A 68 -2.18 1.50 -24.42
C GLY A 68 -0.96 2.41 -24.17
N ARG A 69 -0.31 2.30 -23.01
CA ARG A 69 0.87 3.09 -22.63
C ARG A 69 1.73 2.37 -21.60
N ALA A 70 2.96 2.84 -21.40
CA ALA A 70 3.80 2.35 -20.31
C ALA A 70 3.13 2.65 -18.93
N PRO A 71 3.10 1.67 -18.00
CA PRO A 71 2.68 1.91 -16.62
C PRO A 71 3.63 2.89 -15.93
N LEU A 72 3.10 3.72 -15.03
CA LEU A 72 3.93 4.58 -14.19
C LEU A 72 4.56 3.75 -13.08
N THR A 73 5.85 3.98 -12.83
CA THR A 73 6.50 3.49 -11.62
C THR A 73 6.00 4.26 -10.41
N PHE A 74 6.12 3.66 -9.22
CA PHE A 74 5.82 4.35 -7.96
C PHE A 74 6.63 5.65 -7.80
N ARG A 75 7.88 5.68 -8.28
CA ARG A 75 8.74 6.87 -8.23
C ARG A 75 8.19 8.01 -9.10
N GLU A 76 7.70 7.70 -10.29
CA GLU A 76 7.12 8.71 -11.19
C GLU A 76 5.80 9.23 -10.63
N PHE A 77 4.96 8.34 -10.10
CA PHE A 77 3.73 8.75 -9.43
C PHE A 77 3.98 9.62 -8.20
N ALA A 78 4.94 9.25 -7.35
CA ALA A 78 5.25 10.03 -6.15
C ALA A 78 5.68 11.47 -6.49
N ARG A 79 6.23 11.73 -7.69
CA ARG A 79 6.59 13.07 -8.16
C ARG A 79 5.41 13.97 -8.51
N THR A 80 4.21 13.39 -8.68
CA THR A 80 2.98 14.15 -8.98
C THR A 80 2.20 14.55 -7.73
N LEU A 81 2.62 14.07 -6.55
CA LEU A 81 2.10 14.43 -5.23
C LEU A 81 2.97 15.54 -4.63
#